data_AF-A0A7W2NV46-F1
#
_entry.id   AF-A0A7W2NV46-F1
#
_cell.length_a   1.000
_cell.length_b   1.000
_cell.length_c   1.000
_cell.angle_alpha   90.00
_cell.angle_beta   90.00
_cell.angle_gamma   90.00
#
_symmetry.space_group_name_H-M   'P 1'
#
loop_
_entity.id
_entity.type
_entity.pdbx_description
1 polymer ?
#
loop_
_entity_poly.entity_id
_entity_poly.type
_entity_poly.pdbx_seq_one_letter_code
_entity_poly.pdbx_strand_id
1 'polypeptide(L)'
;MAKITKPHGSKFWLFTYLRPISKKRANLSLGKYPALSLADARRLREEARSLLANEIDPKEEKDKQQREKLLAINSTLRVVVAQWFAIKKRR
;
A
#
# COMPACT_ATOMS: atom_id res chain seq x y z
N MET A 1 -10.56 -15.68 1.64
CA MET A 1 -9.17 -15.25 1.37
C MET A 1 -8.78 -15.87 0.05
N ALA A 2 -8.46 -15.07 -0.97
CA ALA A 2 -8.20 -15.59 -2.31
C ALA A 2 -6.68 -15.57 -2.57
N LYS A 3 -6.13 -16.73 -2.91
CA LYS A 3 -4.74 -16.87 -3.38
C LYS A 3 -4.78 -16.78 -4.90
N ILE A 4 -4.09 -15.82 -5.49
CA ILE A 4 -3.95 -15.75 -6.95
C ILE A 4 -2.53 -16.14 -7.35
N THR A 5 -2.44 -17.16 -8.20
CA THR A 5 -1.26 -17.53 -8.99
C THR A 5 -1.32 -16.79 -10.31
N LYS A 6 -0.33 -15.94 -10.59
CA LYS A 6 -0.11 -15.44 -11.95
C LYS A 6 0.40 -16.60 -12.82
N PRO A 7 0.17 -16.58 -14.16
CA PRO A 7 0.67 -17.61 -15.06
C PRO A 7 2.19 -17.83 -14.95
N HIS A 8 2.94 -16.78 -14.58
CA HIS A 8 4.39 -16.84 -14.35
C HIS A 8 4.82 -17.39 -12.97
N GLY A 9 3.94 -18.10 -12.24
CA GLY A 9 4.24 -18.76 -10.96
C GLY A 9 4.27 -17.87 -9.71
N SER A 10 4.19 -16.55 -9.87
CA SER A 10 4.15 -15.62 -8.74
C SER A 10 2.81 -15.68 -8.01
N LYS A 11 2.85 -15.91 -6.70
CA LYS A 11 1.67 -16.04 -5.83
C LYS A 11 1.48 -14.78 -4.98
N PHE A 12 0.23 -14.33 -4.86
CA PHE A 12 -0.13 -13.17 -4.06
C PHE A 12 -1.32 -13.45 -3.15
N TRP A 13 -1.29 -12.80 -1.99
CA TRP A 13 -2.40 -12.76 -1.05
C TRP A 13 -3.31 -11.58 -1.39
N LEU A 14 -4.55 -11.89 -1.74
CA LEU A 14 -5.56 -10.88 -2.06
C LEU A 14 -6.72 -10.93 -1.07
N PHE A 15 -7.12 -9.73 -0.67
CA PHE A 15 -8.28 -9.48 0.15
C PHE A 15 -9.33 -8.73 -0.68
N THR A 16 -10.42 -9.42 -1.01
CA THR A 16 -11.57 -8.82 -1.68
C THR A 16 -12.54 -8.28 -0.63
N TYR A 17 -12.95 -7.03 -0.81
CA TYR A 17 -13.86 -6.32 0.09
C TYR A 17 -14.78 -5.38 -0.68
N LEU A 18 -15.78 -4.82 0.02
CA LEU A 18 -16.63 -3.75 -0.51
C LEU A 18 -16.14 -2.43 0.06
N ARG A 19 -15.95 -1.43 -0.81
CA ARG A 19 -15.58 -0.09 -0.37
C ARG A 19 -16.72 0.51 0.47
N PRO A 20 -16.42 1.18 1.60
CA PRO A 20 -17.45 1.70 2.51
C PRO A 20 -18.37 2.72 1.83
N ILE A 21 -17.79 3.65 1.07
CA ILE A 21 -18.53 4.75 0.43
C ILE A 21 -19.23 4.31 -0.87
N SER A 22 -18.47 3.73 -1.80
CA SER A 22 -19.00 3.42 -3.14
C SER A 22 -19.72 2.08 -3.24
N LYS A 23 -19.63 1.22 -2.21
CA LYS A 23 -20.14 -0.17 -2.20
C LYS A 23 -19.65 -1.03 -3.37
N LYS A 24 -18.63 -0.59 -4.12
CA LYS A 24 -18.02 -1.33 -5.23
C LYS A 24 -17.07 -2.38 -4.67
N ARG A 25 -17.02 -3.54 -5.33
CA ARG A 25 -16.02 -4.58 -5.03
C ARG A 25 -14.62 -4.07 -5.37
N ALA A 26 -13.71 -4.23 -4.41
CA ALA A 26 -12.31 -3.87 -4.56
C ALA A 26 -11.42 -5.02 -4.08
N ASN A 27 -10.20 -5.06 -4.62
CA ASN A 27 -9.18 -6.03 -4.25
C ASN A 27 -7.98 -5.30 -3.66
N LEU A 28 -7.57 -5.71 -2.47
CA LEU A 28 -6.35 -5.26 -1.81
C LEU A 28 -5.29 -6.35 -1.86
N SER A 29 -4.13 -6.03 -2.43
CA SER A 29 -2.96 -6.92 -2.41
C SER A 29 -2.22 -6.75 -1.09
N LEU A 30 -2.21 -7.82 -0.28
CA LEU A 30 -1.54 -7.84 1.03
C LEU A 30 -0.04 -8.10 0.87
N GLY A 31 0.35 -9.01 -0.03
CA GLY A 31 1.77 -9.32 -0.26
C GLY A 31 2.00 -10.50 -1.19
N LYS A 32 3.28 -10.75 -1.51
CA LYS A 32 3.75 -11.90 -2.30
C LYS A 32 4.03 -13.09 -1.40
N TYR A 33 3.65 -14.28 -1.83
CA TYR A 33 4.15 -15.53 -1.27
C TYR A 33 5.47 -15.92 -1.98
N PRO A 34 6.48 -16.48 -1.28
CA PRO A 34 6.49 -16.91 0.11
C PRO A 34 6.93 -15.83 1.12
N ALA A 35 7.34 -14.64 0.65
CA ALA A 35 7.84 -13.57 1.50
C ALA A 35 6.86 -13.15 2.62
N LEU A 36 5.55 -13.25 2.35
CA LEU A 36 4.50 -13.10 3.35
C LEU A 36 3.88 -14.46 3.68
N SER A 37 3.96 -14.87 4.95
CA SER A 37 3.37 -16.12 5.41
C SER A 37 1.84 -16.07 5.42
N LEU A 38 1.20 -17.24 5.49
CA LEU A 38 -0.26 -17.33 5.60
C LEU A 38 -0.77 -16.68 6.90
N ALA A 39 -0.03 -16.84 8.00
CA ALA A 39 -0.37 -16.26 9.30
C ALA A 39 -0.35 -14.73 9.23
N ASP A 40 0.69 -14.15 8.63
CA ASP A 40 0.81 -12.70 8.48
C ASP A 40 -0.27 -12.15 7.55
N ALA A 41 -0.57 -12.86 6.46
CA ALA A 41 -1.64 -12.48 5.56
C ALA A 41 -3.02 -12.50 6.24
N ARG A 42 -3.25 -13.38 7.24
CA ARG A 42 -4.48 -13.37 8.05
C ARG A 42 -4.52 -12.17 9.00
N ARG A 43 -3.41 -11.85 9.67
CA ARG A 43 -3.30 -10.67 10.54
C ARG A 43 -3.59 -9.37 9.77
N LEU A 44 -2.92 -9.17 8.63
CA LEU A 44 -3.15 -8.00 7.77
C LEU A 44 -4.60 -7.92 7.25
N ARG A 45 -5.26 -9.06 7.07
CA ARG A 45 -6.68 -9.08 6.68
C ARG A 45 -7.58 -8.62 7.83
N GLU A 46 -7.27 -8.98 9.06
CA GLU A 46 -8.02 -8.54 10.24
C GLU A 46 -7.86 -7.04 10.45
N GLU A 47 -6.64 -6.51 10.30
CA GLU A 47 -6.37 -5.07 10.31
C GLU A 47 -7.14 -4.33 9.20
N ALA A 48 -7.15 -4.86 7.97
CA ALA A 48 -7.93 -4.28 6.88
C ALA A 48 -9.45 -4.33 7.19
N ARG A 49 -9.92 -5.32 7.94
CA ARG A 49 -11.32 -5.41 8.37
C ARG A 49 -11.64 -4.42 9.49
N SER A 50 -10.74 -4.18 10.44
CA SER A 50 -10.95 -3.15 11.46
C SER A 50 -11.00 -1.75 10.85
N LEU A 51 -10.17 -1.48 9.83
CA LEU A 51 -10.27 -0.23 9.06
C LEU A 51 -11.64 -0.07 8.39
N LEU A 52 -12.17 -1.14 7.79
CA LEU A 52 -13.50 -1.12 7.20
C LEU A 52 -14.61 -0.90 8.23
N ALA A 53 -14.46 -1.41 9.45
CA ALA A 53 -15.41 -1.16 10.53
C ALA A 53 -15.42 0.31 10.97
N ASN A 54 -14.29 1.01 10.83
CA ASN A 54 -14.18 2.46 11.03
C ASN A 54 -14.54 3.27 9.78
N GLU A 55 -15.16 2.65 8.77
CA GLU A 55 -15.52 3.27 7.49
C GLU A 55 -14.33 3.80 6.66
N ILE A 56 -13.10 3.38 6.97
CA ILE A 56 -11.88 3.77 6.26
C ILE A 56 -11.60 2.76 5.14
N ASP A 57 -11.33 3.24 3.92
CA ASP A 57 -10.92 2.37 2.81
C ASP A 57 -9.46 1.89 3.02
N PRO A 58 -9.21 0.58 3.22
CA PRO A 58 -7.87 0.05 3.46
C PRO A 58 -6.88 0.32 2.32
N LYS A 59 -7.37 0.49 1.09
CA LYS A 59 -6.51 0.81 -0.05
C LYS A 59 -6.02 2.24 0.01
N GLU A 60 -6.90 3.18 0.35
CA GLU A 60 -6.55 4.59 0.46
C GLU A 60 -5.59 4.84 1.61
N GLU A 61 -5.79 4.17 2.75
CA GLU A 61 -4.88 4.24 3.88
C GLU A 61 -3.48 3.71 3.51
N LYS A 62 -3.41 2.60 2.78
CA LYS A 62 -2.12 2.07 2.29
C LYS A 62 -1.43 3.05 1.34
N ASP A 63 -2.16 3.64 0.42
CA ASP A 63 -1.63 4.63 -0.53
C ASP A 63 -1.19 5.92 0.19
N LYS A 64 -1.92 6.34 1.23
CA LYS A 64 -1.58 7.48 2.09
C LYS A 64 -0.27 7.23 2.83
N GLN A 65 -0.12 6.09 3.50
CA GLN A 65 1.12 5.72 4.18
C GLN A 65 2.32 5.67 3.24
N GLN A 66 2.12 5.20 2.00
CA GLN A 66 3.18 5.22 0.98
C GLN A 66 3.56 6.65 0.59
N ARG A 67 2.58 7.53 0.37
CA ARG A 67 2.83 8.94 0.08
C ARG A 67 3.56 9.64 1.23
N GLU A 68 3.14 9.42 2.46
CA GLU A 68 3.79 10.00 3.65
C GLU A 68 5.24 9.55 3.78
N LYS A 69 5.54 8.26 3.55
CA LYS A 69 6.92 7.77 3.51
C LYS A 69 7.75 8.45 2.43
N LEU A 70 7.20 8.62 1.23
CA LEU A 70 7.89 9.32 0.14
C LEU A 70 8.12 10.80 0.46
N LEU A 71 7.12 11.47 1.04
CA LEU A 71 7.22 12.86 1.47
C LEU A 71 8.29 13.01 2.56
N ALA A 72 8.31 12.15 3.57
CA ALA A 72 9.32 12.18 4.63
C ALA A 72 10.74 12.02 4.11
N ILE A 73 10.94 11.18 3.08
CA ILE A 73 12.24 11.05 2.41
C ILE A 73 12.60 12.33 1.64
N ASN A 74 11.64 12.88 0.89
CA ASN A 74 11.86 14.06 0.04
C ASN A 74 11.96 15.38 0.83
N SER A 75 11.36 15.47 2.02
CA SER A 75 11.41 16.64 2.89
C SER A 75 12.71 16.75 3.68
N THR A 76 13.67 15.83 3.50
CA THR A 76 14.97 15.94 4.17
C THR A 76 15.77 17.10 3.58
N LEU A 77 16.43 17.89 4.45
CA LEU A 77 17.22 19.07 4.07
C LEU A 77 18.20 18.76 2.93
N ARG A 78 18.85 17.59 2.99
CA ARG A 78 19.79 17.13 1.96
C ARG A 78 19.14 17.03 0.57
N VAL A 79 17.94 16.47 0.48
CA VAL A 79 17.22 16.30 -0.79
C VAL A 79 16.78 17.66 -1.33
N VAL A 80 16.23 18.51 -0.46
CA VAL A 80 15.77 19.86 -0.83
C VAL A 80 16.93 20.73 -1.30
N VAL A 81 18.06 20.72 -0.58
CA VAL A 81 19.28 21.48 -0.94
C VAL A 81 19.85 20.98 -2.27
N ALA A 82 19.94 19.66 -2.49
CA ALA A 82 20.40 19.09 -3.76
C ALA A 82 19.49 19.48 -4.94
N GLN A 83 18.16 19.46 -4.75
CA GLN A 83 17.20 19.93 -5.75
C GLN A 83 17.36 21.41 -6.05
N TRP A 84 17.53 22.25 -5.02
CA TRP A 84 17.74 23.69 -5.17
C TRP A 84 19.04 24.00 -5.94
N PHE A 85 20.14 23.33 -5.59
CA PHE A 85 21.41 23.47 -6.31
C PHE A 85 21.30 23.04 -7.77
N ALA A 86 20.56 21.97 -8.08
CA ALA A 86 20.34 21.51 -9.45
C ALA A 86 19.56 22.55 -10.29
N ILE A 87 18.55 23.20 -9.71
CA ILE A 87 17.81 24.29 -10.36
C ILE A 87 18.73 25.49 -10.62
N LYS A 88 19.57 25.85 -9.65
CA LYS A 88 20.49 26.99 -9.74
C LYS A 88 21.63 26.77 -10.73
N LYS A 89 22.15 25.55 -10.86
CA LYS A 89 23.24 25.20 -11.79
C LYS A 89 22.82 25.25 -13.26
N ARG A 90 21.52 25.26 -13.54
CA ARG A 90 20.94 25.32 -14.89
C ARG A 90 20.61 26.75 -15.35
N ARG A 91 20.83 27.76 -14.50
CA ARG A 91 20.85 29.19 -14.86
C ARG A 91 22.29 29.64 -14.99
#